data_AF-A0A2E7DF44-F1
#
_entry.id   AF-A0A2E7DF44-F1
#
_cell.length_a   1.000
_cell.length_b   1.000
_cell.length_c   1.000
_cell.angle_alpha   90.00
_cell.angle_beta   90.00
_cell.angle_gamma   90.00
#
_symmetry.space_group_name_H-M   'P 1'
#
loop_
_entity.id
_entity.type
_entity.pdbx_description
1 polymer ?
#
loop_
_entity_poly.entity_id
_entity_poly.type
_entity_poly.pdbx_seq_one_letter_code
_entity_poly.pdbx_strand_id
1 'polypeptide(L)' 'MLYEMHMHRPFGKHARGEPGEYAAFAERRGLAGIVVTWHNPRNDGRSSNVRMSLAQFDQYEAMVENALDILSCVG' A
#
# COMPACT_ATOMS: atom_id res chain seq x y z
N MET A 1 8.92 18.78 -4.79
CA MET A 1 8.03 17.68 -5.21
C MET A 1 7.14 17.30 -4.04
N LEU A 2 5.86 16.99 -4.29
CA LEU A 2 4.90 16.59 -3.25
C LEU A 2 4.57 15.10 -3.39
N TYR A 3 4.39 14.40 -2.27
CA TYR A 3 4.10 12.97 -2.22
C TYR A 3 2.94 12.71 -1.27
N GLU A 4 2.12 11.70 -1.57
CA GLU A 4 1.25 11.11 -0.55
C GLU A 4 2.10 10.16 0.29
N MET A 5 2.18 10.41 1.59
CA MET A 5 3.15 9.76 2.47
C MET A 5 2.48 8.80 3.47
N HIS A 6 1.15 8.80 3.56
CA HIS A 6 0.44 7.99 4.54
C HIS A 6 -0.86 7.40 4.00
N MET A 7 -0.81 6.12 3.63
CA MET A 7 -1.97 5.40 3.13
C MET A 7 -2.08 3.97 3.66
N HIS A 8 -3.30 3.45 3.63
CA HIS A 8 -3.65 2.13 4.12
C HIS A 8 -4.24 1.24 3.02
N ARG A 9 -3.95 -0.06 3.10
CA ARG A 9 -4.24 -1.09 2.09
C ARG A 9 -5.34 -2.08 2.60
N PRO A 10 -6.03 -2.85 1.73
CA PRO A 10 -7.24 -3.63 2.03
C PRO A 10 -7.12 -4.88 2.91
N PHE A 11 -5.94 -5.23 3.42
CA PHE A 11 -5.89 -6.29 4.44
C PHE A 11 -6.48 -5.80 5.77
N GLY A 12 -6.49 -4.49 6.01
CA GLY A 12 -7.37 -3.90 6.99
C GLY A 12 -8.80 -4.04 6.50
N LYS A 13 -9.68 -4.66 7.30
CA LYS A 13 -11.10 -4.92 6.98
C LYS A 13 -11.95 -3.64 6.73
N HIS A 14 -11.33 -2.49 6.48
CA HIS A 14 -11.91 -1.15 6.47
C HIS A 14 -11.35 -0.21 5.37
N ALA A 15 -10.45 -0.67 4.48
CA ALA A 15 -9.94 0.09 3.32
C ALA A 15 -10.04 -0.73 2.02
N ARG A 16 -10.07 -0.08 0.84
CA ARG A 16 -10.18 -0.74 -0.48
C ARG A 16 -9.19 -0.11 -1.48
N GLY A 17 -8.89 -0.82 -2.57
CA GLY A 17 -8.03 -0.34 -3.66
C GLY A 17 -6.57 -0.84 -3.57
N GLU A 18 -5.94 -0.93 -4.74
CA GLU A 18 -4.59 -1.45 -4.97
C GLU A 18 -3.56 -0.31 -5.05
N PRO A 19 -2.30 -0.50 -4.60
CA PRO A 19 -1.31 0.60 -4.59
C PRO A 19 -1.10 1.27 -5.94
N GLY A 20 -1.19 0.53 -7.06
CA GLY A 20 -1.15 1.10 -8.41
C GLY A 20 -2.30 2.06 -8.72
N GLU A 21 -3.51 1.79 -8.20
CA GLU A 21 -4.67 2.69 -8.36
C GLU A 21 -4.46 4.00 -7.58
N TYR A 22 -3.88 3.91 -6.37
CA TYR A 22 -3.50 5.07 -5.58
C TYR A 22 -2.41 5.89 -6.27
N ALA A 23 -1.40 5.24 -6.86
CA ALA A 23 -0.33 5.92 -7.59
C ALA A 23 -0.87 6.66 -8.82
N ALA A 24 -1.72 6.02 -9.62
CA ALA A 24 -2.37 6.66 -10.75
C ALA A 24 -3.24 7.86 -10.34
N PHE A 25 -3.91 7.78 -9.18
CA PHE A 25 -4.65 8.93 -8.65
C PHE A 25 -3.72 10.05 -8.18
N ALA A 26 -2.62 9.73 -7.50
CA ALA A 26 -1.63 10.69 -7.04
C ALA A 26 -1.00 11.45 -8.22
N GLU A 27 -0.67 10.75 -9.31
CA GLU A 27 -0.19 11.36 -10.56
C GLU A 27 -1.22 12.37 -11.12
N ARG A 28 -2.50 11.98 -11.24
CA ARG A 28 -3.58 12.88 -11.68
C ARG A 28 -3.75 14.12 -10.80
N ARG A 29 -3.30 14.05 -9.55
CA ARG A 29 -3.31 15.17 -8.60
C ARG A 29 -2.04 16.02 -8.62
N GLY A 30 -1.08 15.70 -9.49
CA GLY A 30 0.20 16.39 -9.58
C GLY A 30 1.19 16.03 -8.46
N LEU A 31 0.98 14.90 -7.78
CA LEU A 31 1.95 14.36 -6.83
C LEU A 31 3.03 13.58 -7.59
N ALA A 32 4.25 13.63 -7.07
CA ALA A 32 5.42 12.95 -7.61
C ALA A 32 5.47 11.45 -7.25
N GLY A 33 4.53 10.96 -6.44
CA GLY A 33 4.43 9.57 -6.07
C GLY A 33 3.69 9.35 -4.76
N ILE A 34 3.79 8.10 -4.28
CA ILE A 34 3.15 7.63 -3.06
C ILE A 34 4.13 6.86 -2.19
N VAL A 35 3.88 6.82 -0.89
CA VAL A 35 4.54 5.94 0.08
C VAL A 35 3.47 5.10 0.76
N VAL A 36 3.58 3.78 0.62
CA VAL A 36 2.63 2.83 1.23
C VAL A 36 3.05 2.58 2.68
N THR A 37 2.26 3.04 3.65
CA THR A 37 2.56 2.91 5.09
C THR A 37 1.43 2.18 5.81
N TRP A 38 1.47 0.85 5.79
CA TRP A 38 0.43 0.05 6.41
C TRP A 38 0.75 -0.37 7.86
N HIS A 39 -0.26 -0.92 8.56
CA HIS A 39 -0.07 -1.41 9.91
C HIS A 39 0.77 -2.68 9.91
N ASN A 40 2.01 -2.53 10.36
CA ASN A 40 2.97 -3.58 10.61
C ASN A 40 2.38 -4.78 11.39
N PRO A 41 2.71 -6.02 11.00
CA PRO A 41 2.27 -7.20 11.69
C PRO A 41 2.83 -7.24 13.11
N ARG A 42 2.10 -7.88 14.01
CA ARG A 42 2.56 -8.19 15.37
C ARG A 42 2.19 -9.62 15.73
N ASN A 43 3.03 -10.26 16.54
CA ASN A 43 2.81 -11.62 17.03
C ASN A 43 1.99 -11.69 18.34
N ASP A 44 1.45 -10.55 18.81
CA ASP A 44 0.74 -10.42 20.09
C ASP A 44 -0.79 -10.49 19.94
N GLY A 45 -1.31 -10.65 18.72
CA GLY A 45 -2.75 -10.70 18.42
C GLY A 45 -3.49 -9.38 18.61
N ARG A 46 -2.81 -8.29 19.01
CA ARG A 46 -3.46 -6.99 19.24
C ARG A 46 -3.86 -6.36 17.91
N SER A 47 -5.08 -5.84 17.87
CA SER A 47 -5.61 -5.11 16.70
C SER A 47 -5.58 -5.95 15.41
N SER A 48 -5.76 -7.26 15.52
CA SER A 48 -5.77 -8.21 14.39
C SER A 48 -6.85 -7.93 13.34
N ASN A 49 -7.85 -7.11 13.67
CA ASN A 49 -8.89 -6.63 12.75
C ASN A 49 -8.41 -5.50 11.81
N VAL A 50 -7.28 -4.85 12.11
CA VAL A 50 -6.71 -3.75 11.31
C VAL A 50 -5.28 -4.00 10.85
N ARG A 51 -4.58 -5.02 11.38
CA ARG A 51 -3.21 -5.40 11.02
C ARG A 51 -3.18 -6.67 10.17
N MET A 52 -2.11 -6.85 9.40
CA MET A 52 -1.78 -8.16 8.82
C MET A 52 -1.29 -9.12 9.89
N SER A 53 -1.46 -10.40 9.60
CA SER A 53 -0.63 -11.44 10.20
C SER A 53 0.78 -11.43 9.59
N LEU A 54 1.75 -11.99 10.31
CA LEU A 54 3.12 -12.16 9.78
C LEU A 54 3.13 -12.96 8.46
N ALA A 55 2.25 -13.95 8.33
CA ALA A 55 2.14 -14.78 7.13
C ALA A 55 1.62 -14.01 5.89
N GLN A 56 1.05 -12.81 6.07
CA GLN A 56 0.58 -11.96 4.98
C GLN A 56 1.62 -10.93 4.53
N PHE A 57 2.79 -10.89 5.18
CA PHE A 57 3.81 -9.89 4.91
C PHE A 57 4.41 -10.04 3.50
N ASP A 58 4.75 -11.26 3.08
CA ASP A 58 5.26 -11.53 1.73
C ASP A 58 4.26 -11.12 0.64
N GLN A 59 2.96 -11.36 0.89
CA GLN A 59 1.90 -10.91 -0.01
C GLN A 59 1.81 -9.37 -0.06
N TYR A 60 2.07 -8.69 1.06
CA TYR A 60 2.14 -7.23 1.08
C TYR A 60 3.32 -6.69 0.28
N GLU A 61 4.51 -7.31 0.39
CA GLU A 61 5.70 -6.90 -0.36
C GLU A 61 5.51 -7.08 -1.87
N ALA A 62 5.08 -8.26 -2.31
CA ALA A 62 4.83 -8.58 -3.73
C ALA A 62 3.86 -7.59 -4.40
N MET A 63 2.97 -7.02 -3.60
CA MET A 63 2.00 -6.04 -4.07
C MET A 63 2.53 -4.63 -4.20
N VAL A 64 3.41 -4.22 -3.29
CA VAL A 64 4.13 -2.95 -3.44
C VAL A 64 5.06 -3.03 -4.65
N GLU A 65 5.74 -4.17 -4.83
CA GLU A 65 6.57 -4.45 -6.00
C GLU A 65 5.78 -4.40 -7.30
N ASN A 66 4.62 -5.06 -7.37
CA ASN A 66 3.77 -5.01 -8.56
C ASN A 66 3.37 -3.57 -8.94
N ALA A 67 3.08 -2.72 -7.95
CA ALA A 67 2.76 -1.33 -8.22
C ALA A 67 3.95 -0.54 -8.80
N LEU A 68 5.19 -0.87 -8.40
CA LEU A 68 6.40 -0.31 -9.00
C LEU A 68 6.54 -0.77 -10.45
N ASP A 69 6.31 -2.06 -10.73
CA ASP A 69 6.41 -2.62 -12.08
C ASP A 69 5.39 -1.97 -13.03
N ILE A 70 4.13 -1.83 -12.60
CA ILE A 70 3.08 -1.17 -13.39
C ILE A 70 3.49 0.26 -13.74
N LEU A 71 4.01 1.03 -12.78
CA LEU A 71 4.44 2.41 -13.02
C LEU A 71 5.65 2.48 -13.96
N SER A 72 6.56 1.50 -13.90
CA SER A 72 7.74 1.45 -14.76
C SER A 72 7.42 1.14 -16.23
N CYS A 73 6.32 0.42 -16.50
CA CYS A 73 5.88 0.06 -17.84
C CYS A 73 4.99 1.12 -18.52
N VAL A 74 4.56 2.14 -17.76
CA VAL A 74 3.70 3.24 -18.25
C VAL A 74 4.53 4.50 -18.56
N GLY A 75 5.84 4.48 -18.30
CA GLY A 75 6.80 5.56 -18.55
C GLY A 75 7.40 5.57 -19.95
#